data_AF-A0A3L6QLQ6-F1
#
_entry.id   AF-A0A3L6QLQ6-F1
#
_cell.length_a   1.000
_cell.length_b   1.000
_cell.length_c   1.000
_cell.angle_alpha   90.00
_cell.angle_beta   90.00
_cell.angle_gamma   90.00
#
_symmetry.space_group_name_H-M   'P 1'
#
loop_
_entity.id
_entity.type
_entity.pdbx_description
1 polymer ?
#
loop_
_entity_poly.entity_id
_entity_poly.type
_entity_poly.pdbx_seq_one_letter_code
_entity_poly.pdbx_strand_id
1 'polypeptide(L)'
;MGGVWMRWEKQRTGEEDRAGDNNSWRERGRWKTKTLDFWLQLREGLNAKLGKGFDSIFMLVSWRILKERNGGVFGRQQSLAAAQLTELILEDGRLWVQAGAKLVAALGWPDAAHS
;
A
#
# COMPACT_ATOMS: atom_id res chain seq x y z
N MET A 1 -22.94 -47.98 48.69
CA MET A 1 -23.79 -49.03 48.10
C MET A 1 -24.29 -48.53 46.76
N GLY A 2 -24.17 -49.37 45.72
CA GLY A 2 -24.67 -49.30 44.33
C GLY A 2 -24.98 -47.91 43.73
N GLY A 3 -24.34 -47.47 42.65
CA GLY A 3 -24.30 -48.20 41.39
C GLY A 3 -25.33 -47.61 40.42
N VAL A 4 -24.93 -46.60 39.66
CA VAL A 4 -25.51 -46.27 38.34
C VAL A 4 -24.33 -45.90 37.44
N TRP A 5 -23.46 -46.88 37.21
CA TRP A 5 -22.50 -46.85 36.11
C TRP A 5 -23.18 -47.48 34.90
N MET A 6 -22.94 -46.91 33.72
CA MET A 6 -23.40 -47.34 32.38
C MET A 6 -24.81 -46.90 31.97
N ARG A 7 -24.90 -45.71 31.35
CA ARG A 7 -25.53 -45.50 30.03
C ARG A 7 -25.44 -44.03 29.61
N TRP A 8 -24.22 -43.54 29.33
CA TRP A 8 -24.02 -42.31 28.56
C TRP A 8 -22.74 -42.43 27.73
N GLU A 9 -22.71 -43.48 26.91
CA GLU A 9 -21.76 -43.62 25.81
C GLU A 9 -22.54 -43.45 24.50
N LYS A 10 -22.85 -42.20 24.17
CA LYS A 10 -22.98 -41.74 22.78
C LYS A 10 -22.97 -40.22 22.77
N GLN A 11 -22.03 -39.66 22.01
CA GLN A 11 -21.86 -38.23 21.67
C GLN A 11 -20.91 -37.40 22.55
N ARG A 12 -19.63 -37.77 22.59
CA ARG A 12 -18.55 -36.78 22.78
C ARG A 12 -17.27 -37.15 22.04
N THR A 13 -17.44 -37.50 20.76
CA THR A 13 -16.37 -37.55 19.77
C THR A 13 -16.70 -36.52 18.71
N GLY A 14 -16.02 -35.37 18.76
CA GLY A 14 -16.20 -34.28 17.81
C GLY A 14 -16.32 -32.90 18.45
N GLU A 15 -15.35 -32.50 19.27
CA GLU A 15 -15.14 -31.08 19.57
C GLU A 15 -13.67 -30.80 19.90
N GLU A 16 -12.78 -31.36 19.06
CA GLU A 16 -11.53 -30.67 18.73
C GLU A 16 -11.86 -29.46 17.85
N ASP A 17 -11.06 -28.40 17.97
CA ASP A 17 -10.97 -27.27 17.03
C ASP A 17 -11.93 -26.08 17.22
N ARG A 18 -12.01 -25.54 18.44
CA ARG A 18 -12.29 -24.09 18.63
C ARG A 18 -11.12 -23.32 19.24
N ALA A 19 -9.91 -23.59 18.77
CA ALA A 19 -8.87 -22.57 18.73
C ALA A 19 -9.18 -21.63 17.55
N GLY A 20 -10.17 -20.75 17.77
CA GLY A 20 -10.52 -19.69 16.83
C GLY A 20 -9.28 -18.89 16.46
N ASP A 21 -8.95 -18.97 15.18
CA ASP A 21 -7.82 -18.37 14.48
C ASP A 21 -7.50 -16.94 14.97
N ASN A 22 -6.45 -16.84 15.79
CA ASN A 22 -5.98 -15.60 16.40
C ASN A 22 -5.03 -14.81 15.48
N ASN A 23 -4.94 -15.15 14.18
CA ASN A 23 -4.03 -14.52 13.23
C ASN A 23 -4.69 -13.54 12.24
N SER A 24 -6.01 -13.33 12.32
CA SER A 24 -6.75 -12.35 11.50
C SER A 24 -6.16 -10.92 11.55
N TRP A 25 -5.55 -10.51 12.68
CA TRP A 25 -4.89 -9.21 12.80
C TRP A 25 -3.52 -9.13 12.09
N ARG A 26 -2.83 -10.26 11.93
CA ARG A 26 -1.56 -10.31 11.17
C ARG A 26 -1.80 -10.20 9.66
N GLU A 27 -2.94 -10.68 9.18
CA GLU A 27 -3.26 -10.65 7.75
C GLU A 27 -3.59 -9.25 7.21
N ARG A 28 -4.02 -8.34 8.08
CA ARG A 28 -4.27 -6.93 7.69
C ARG A 28 -3.01 -6.14 7.33
N GLY A 29 -1.82 -6.65 7.66
CA GLY A 29 -0.53 -6.08 7.25
C GLY A 29 -0.04 -6.53 5.86
N ARG A 30 -0.66 -7.55 5.26
CA ARG A 30 -0.18 -8.27 4.06
C ARG A 30 -0.10 -7.40 2.78
N TRP A 31 -0.77 -6.26 2.75
CA TRP A 31 -0.74 -5.35 1.60
C TRP A 31 0.46 -4.41 1.59
N LYS A 32 1.06 -4.15 2.77
CA LYS A 32 2.25 -3.27 2.86
C LYS A 32 3.49 -3.94 2.28
N THR A 33 3.61 -5.26 2.41
CA THR A 33 4.78 -6.01 1.95
C THR A 33 4.89 -5.95 0.42
N LYS A 34 3.83 -6.26 -0.33
CA LYS A 34 3.91 -6.30 -1.81
C LYS A 34 4.39 -5.02 -2.49
N THR A 35 3.93 -3.84 -2.05
CA THR A 35 4.34 -2.56 -2.69
C THR A 35 5.72 -2.12 -2.24
N LEU A 36 6.05 -2.29 -0.95
CA LEU A 36 7.37 -1.93 -0.43
C LEU A 36 8.45 -2.86 -0.98
N ASP A 37 8.19 -4.16 -1.03
CA ASP A 37 9.11 -5.16 -1.57
C ASP A 37 9.37 -4.91 -3.06
N PHE A 38 8.32 -4.64 -3.84
CA PHE A 38 8.46 -4.21 -5.24
C PHE A 38 9.32 -2.95 -5.38
N TRP A 39 9.10 -1.96 -4.51
CA TRP A 39 9.87 -0.72 -4.51
C TRP A 39 11.35 -0.93 -4.16
N LEU A 40 11.63 -1.75 -3.14
CA LEU A 40 12.99 -2.12 -2.75
C LEU A 40 13.70 -2.87 -3.88
N GLN A 41 13.00 -3.81 -4.53
CA GLN A 41 13.55 -4.57 -5.66
C GLN A 41 13.89 -3.68 -6.86
N LEU A 42 13.03 -2.70 -7.17
CA LEU A 42 13.31 -1.71 -8.23
C LEU A 42 14.50 -0.81 -7.87
N ARG A 43 14.65 -0.47 -6.59
CA ARG A 43 15.71 0.41 -6.09
C ARG A 43 17.09 -0.25 -6.10
N GLU A 44 17.18 -1.57 -5.89
CA GLU A 44 18.44 -2.33 -5.90
C GLU A 44 19.22 -2.21 -7.22
N GLY A 45 18.51 -2.05 -8.35
CA GLY A 45 19.11 -1.89 -9.67
C GLY A 45 19.55 -0.45 -10.01
N LEU A 46 19.26 0.54 -9.16
CA LEU A 46 19.51 1.95 -9.45
C LEU A 46 20.80 2.45 -8.81
N ASN A 47 21.55 3.28 -9.54
CA ASN A 47 22.68 3.99 -8.96
C ASN A 47 22.19 4.98 -7.86
N ALA A 48 23.07 5.36 -6.93
CA ALA A 48 22.67 6.15 -5.75
C ALA A 48 21.99 7.49 -6.06
N LYS A 49 22.24 8.11 -7.22
CA LYS A 49 21.60 9.37 -7.63
C LYS A 49 20.19 9.12 -8.19
N LEU A 50 20.04 8.11 -9.05
CA LEU A 50 18.76 7.69 -9.61
C LEU A 50 17.85 7.12 -8.53
N GLY A 51 18.39 6.36 -7.58
CA GLY A 51 17.66 5.87 -6.41
C GLY A 51 17.03 7.00 -5.60
N LYS A 52 17.78 8.08 -5.31
CA LYS A 52 17.23 9.26 -4.60
C LYS A 52 16.13 9.98 -5.37
N GLY A 53 16.28 10.11 -6.69
CA GLY A 53 15.20 10.64 -7.54
C GLY A 53 13.97 9.75 -7.51
N PHE A 54 14.17 8.43 -7.55
CA PHE A 54 13.11 7.44 -7.56
C PHE A 54 12.36 7.40 -6.23
N ASP A 55 13.09 7.46 -5.11
CA ASP A 55 12.53 7.60 -3.77
C ASP A 55 11.63 8.86 -3.67
N SER A 56 12.07 9.97 -4.29
CA SER A 56 11.32 11.23 -4.31
C SER A 56 10.02 11.13 -5.11
N ILE A 57 10.05 10.47 -6.28
CA ILE A 57 8.85 10.21 -7.10
C ILE A 57 7.89 9.28 -6.36
N PHE A 58 8.41 8.20 -5.76
CA PHE A 58 7.61 7.26 -4.99
C PHE A 58 6.89 7.96 -3.83
N MET A 59 7.58 8.86 -3.13
CA MET A 59 6.98 9.70 -2.09
C MET A 59 5.87 10.61 -2.65
N LEU A 60 6.08 11.26 -3.79
CA LEU A 60 5.06 12.10 -4.44
C LEU A 60 3.80 11.31 -4.80
N VAL A 61 3.96 10.15 -5.45
CA VAL A 61 2.85 9.27 -5.84
C VAL A 61 2.09 8.79 -4.61
N SER A 62 2.81 8.29 -3.61
CA SER A 62 2.22 7.81 -2.35
C SER A 62 1.45 8.91 -1.64
N TRP A 63 2.01 10.12 -1.58
CA TRP A 63 1.39 11.29 -0.99
C TRP A 63 0.09 11.67 -1.69
N ARG A 64 0.07 11.70 -3.03
CA ARG A 64 -1.13 12.01 -3.80
C ARG A 64 -2.24 10.98 -3.61
N ILE A 65 -1.90 9.69 -3.60
CA ILE A 65 -2.86 8.62 -3.32
C ILE A 65 -3.44 8.74 -1.91
N LEU A 66 -2.58 9.01 -0.91
CA LEU A 66 -3.03 9.20 0.47
C LEU A 66 -3.93 10.44 0.60
N LYS A 67 -3.58 11.55 -0.06
CA LYS A 67 -4.37 12.77 -0.07
C LYS A 67 -5.75 12.52 -0.69
N GLU A 68 -5.82 11.81 -1.81
CA GLU A 68 -7.07 11.45 -2.48
C GLU A 68 -7.97 10.58 -1.59
N ARG A 69 -7.40 9.52 -1.01
CA ARG A 69 -8.12 8.64 -0.08
C ARG A 69 -8.62 9.38 1.16
N ASN A 70 -7.82 10.31 1.68
CA ASN A 70 -8.19 11.12 2.84
C ASN A 70 -9.25 12.18 2.46
N GLY A 71 -9.26 12.69 1.24
CA GLY A 71 -10.28 13.62 0.74
C GLY A 71 -11.69 13.05 0.75
N GLY A 72 -11.81 11.74 0.47
CA GLY A 72 -13.09 11.00 0.54
C GLY A 72 -13.59 10.78 1.97
N VAL A 73 -12.69 10.65 2.96
CA VAL A 73 -13.07 10.42 4.37
C VAL A 73 -13.64 11.69 5.02
N PHE A 74 -13.21 12.87 4.58
CA PHE A 74 -13.70 14.16 5.11
C PHE A 74 -14.82 14.79 4.25
N GLY A 75 -15.35 14.07 3.26
CA GLY A 75 -16.57 14.45 2.52
C GLY A 75 -16.48 15.73 1.68
N ARG A 76 -15.26 16.25 1.42
CA ARG A 76 -15.08 17.54 0.73
C ARG A 76 -14.78 17.43 -0.77
N GLN A 77 -14.46 16.24 -1.29
CA GLN A 77 -14.14 16.08 -2.71
C GLN A 77 -14.71 14.78 -3.30
N GLN A 78 -15.24 14.86 -4.52
CA GLN A 78 -15.58 13.67 -5.32
C GLN A 78 -14.30 12.88 -5.61
N SER A 79 -14.40 11.55 -5.58
CA SER A 79 -13.25 10.69 -5.87
C SER A 79 -12.80 10.92 -7.32
N LEU A 80 -11.54 11.29 -7.50
CA LEU A 80 -10.94 11.49 -8.81
C LEU A 80 -10.81 10.14 -9.54
N ALA A 81 -11.03 10.17 -10.85
CA ALA A 81 -10.68 9.04 -11.69
C ALA A 81 -9.15 8.84 -11.67
N ALA A 82 -8.69 7.60 -11.85
CA ALA A 82 -7.26 7.28 -11.85
C ALA A 82 -6.46 8.12 -12.87
N ALA A 83 -7.06 8.43 -14.03
CA ALA A 83 -6.46 9.30 -15.03
C ALA A 83 -6.24 10.74 -14.52
N GLN A 84 -7.25 11.32 -13.86
CA GLN A 84 -7.16 12.67 -13.28
C GLN A 84 -6.12 12.73 -12.16
N LEU A 85 -6.06 11.71 -11.30
CA LEU A 85 -5.03 11.63 -10.27
C LEU A 85 -3.62 11.51 -10.88
N THR A 86 -3.50 10.80 -12.00
CA THR A 86 -2.22 10.66 -12.74
C THR A 86 -1.79 12.00 -13.32
N GLU A 87 -2.70 12.77 -13.93
CA GLU A 87 -2.41 14.13 -14.42
C GLU A 87 -1.92 15.05 -13.30
N LEU A 88 -2.56 15.01 -12.13
CA LEU A 88 -2.13 15.80 -10.96
C LEU A 88 -0.75 15.39 -10.45
N ILE A 89 -0.43 14.09 -10.47
CA ILE A 89 0.89 13.59 -10.11
C ILE A 89 1.94 14.12 -11.11
N LEU A 90 1.65 14.01 -12.42
CA LEU A 90 2.53 14.51 -13.48
C LEU A 90 2.81 16.00 -13.33
N GLU A 91 1.77 16.77 -13.08
CA GLU A 91 1.88 18.23 -12.91
C GLU A 91 2.66 18.61 -11.65
N ASP A 92 2.42 17.96 -10.51
CA ASP A 92 3.22 18.18 -9.31
C ASP A 92 4.70 17.88 -9.55
N GLY A 93 5.01 16.80 -10.25
CA GLY A 93 6.39 16.45 -10.56
C GLY A 93 7.05 17.49 -11.47
N ARG A 94 6.31 18.10 -12.41
CA ARG A 94 6.80 19.23 -13.22
C ARG A 94 7.11 20.44 -12.35
N LEU A 95 6.19 20.80 -11.46
CA LEU A 95 6.40 21.90 -10.51
C LEU A 95 7.62 21.65 -9.62
N TRP A 96 7.86 20.39 -9.21
CA TRP A 96 9.04 20.02 -8.44
C TRP A 96 10.32 20.18 -9.26
N VAL A 97 10.32 19.75 -10.53
CA VAL A 97 11.46 19.94 -11.43
C VAL A 97 11.76 21.43 -11.64
N GLN A 98 10.75 22.24 -11.92
CA GLN A 98 10.87 23.69 -12.06
C GLN A 98 11.38 24.36 -10.76
N ALA A 99 10.97 23.85 -9.59
CA ALA A 99 11.47 24.28 -8.29
C ALA A 99 12.89 23.78 -7.97
N GLY A 100 13.53 23.01 -8.86
CA GLY A 100 14.92 22.58 -8.74
C GLY A 100 15.11 21.14 -8.27
N ALA A 101 14.10 20.26 -8.36
CA ALA A 101 14.23 18.83 -8.09
C ALA A 101 15.02 18.10 -9.20
N LYS A 102 16.32 18.39 -9.30
CA LYS A 102 17.23 17.90 -10.36
C LYS A 102 17.30 16.37 -10.46
N LEU A 103 17.10 15.65 -9.36
CA LEU A 103 17.12 14.19 -9.34
C LEU A 103 15.84 13.57 -9.91
N VAL A 104 14.71 14.28 -9.83
CA VAL A 104 13.45 13.88 -10.49
C VAL A 104 13.57 14.15 -11.99
N ALA A 105 14.14 15.30 -12.37
CA ALA A 105 14.42 15.63 -13.77
C ALA A 105 15.36 14.61 -14.43
N ALA A 106 16.40 14.16 -13.70
CA ALA A 106 17.36 13.16 -14.17
C ALA A 106 16.73 11.78 -14.48
N LEU A 107 15.51 11.52 -14.03
CA LEU A 107 14.74 10.31 -14.35
C LEU A 107 13.88 10.45 -15.60
N GLY A 108 13.97 11.58 -16.31
CA GLY A 108 13.20 11.84 -17.51
C GLY A 108 11.75 12.21 -17.22
N TRP A 109 11.47 12.85 -16.08
CA TRP A 109 10.14 13.41 -15.83
C TRP A 109 9.78 14.36 -16.97
N PRO A 110 8.57 14.26 -17.55
CA PRO A 110 8.22 15.02 -18.75
C PRO A 110 8.12 16.51 -18.41
N ASP A 111 9.17 17.26 -18.73
CA ASP A 111 9.09 18.71 -18.85
C ASP A 111 8.18 19.06 -20.03
N ALA A 112 7.37 20.10 -19.88
CA ALA A 112 6.44 20.59 -20.92
C ALA A 112 7.15 21.10 -22.20
N ALA A 113 8.47 20.91 -22.34
CA ALA A 113 9.30 21.43 -23.41
C ALA A 113 9.29 20.59 -24.71
N HIS A 114 8.49 19.53 -24.80
CA HIS A 114 8.27 18.78 -26.04
C HIS A 114 6.77 18.72 -26.37
N SER A 115 6.29 19.77 -27.03
CA SER A 115 5.09 19.79 -27.87
C SER A 115 5.44 20.49 -29.17
#